data_AF-A0AAW5URM7-F1
#
_entry.id   AF-A0AAW5URM7-F1
#
_cell.length_a   1.000
_cell.length_b   1.000
_cell.length_c   1.000
_cell.angle_alpha   90.00
_cell.angle_beta   90.00
_cell.angle_gamma   90.00
#
_symmetry.space_group_name_H-M   'P 1'
#
loop_
_entity.id
_entity.type
_entity.pdbx_description
1 polymer ?
#
loop_
_entity_poly.entity_id
_entity_poly.type
_entity_poly.pdbx_seq_one_letter_code
_entity_poly.pdbx_strand_id
1 'polypeptide(L)' 'MRTGDKVLISPDLTHAKDWTQGEVIEVENNPFVGIVISAKTADGNIFFGYKDLFEPEKDDE' A
#
# COMPACT_ATOMS: atom_id res chain seq x y z
N MET A 1 -9.08 -0.93 3.70
CA MET A 1 -7.65 -1.10 4.00
C MET A 1 -7.48 -1.11 5.50
N ARG A 2 -7.11 -2.28 5.98
CA ARG A 2 -6.74 -2.64 7.35
C ARG A 2 -5.49 -3.50 7.24
N THR A 3 -4.80 -3.67 8.34
CA THR A 3 -3.69 -4.63 8.46
C THR A 3 -4.11 -6.02 7.97
N GLY A 4 -3.31 -6.61 7.08
CA GLY A 4 -3.58 -7.90 6.43
C GLY A 4 -4.34 -7.81 5.10
N ASP A 5 -4.84 -6.64 4.68
CA ASP A 5 -5.41 -6.46 3.33
C ASP A 5 -4.30 -6.55 2.27
N LYS A 6 -4.61 -7.17 1.13
CA LYS A 6 -3.78 -7.09 -0.07
C LYS A 6 -4.06 -5.80 -0.82
N VAL A 7 -2.99 -5.14 -1.22
CA VAL A 7 -3.04 -3.85 -1.91
C VAL A 7 -2.03 -3.82 -3.04
N LEU A 8 -2.37 -3.05 -4.07
CA LEU A 8 -1.46 -2.67 -5.12
C LEU A 8 -0.80 -1.34 -4.74
N ILE A 9 0.52 -1.33 -4.73
CA ILE A 9 1.35 -0.17 -4.43
C ILE A 9 1.70 0.52 -5.74
N SER A 10 1.47 1.85 -5.79
CA SER A 10 1.69 2.65 -6.99
C SER A 10 3.14 2.56 -7.50
N PRO A 11 3.35 2.47 -8.83
CA PRO A 11 4.69 2.55 -9.43
C PRO A 11 5.43 3.85 -9.09
N ASP A 12 4.72 4.95 -8.80
CA ASP A 12 5.33 6.20 -8.32
C ASP A 12 6.03 6.02 -6.96
N LEU A 13 5.55 5.11 -6.12
CA LEU A 13 6.13 4.84 -4.80
C LEU A 13 7.22 3.76 -4.86
N THR A 14 7.02 2.74 -5.69
CA THR A 14 7.98 1.63 -5.83
C THR A 14 9.08 1.91 -6.84
N HIS A 15 8.94 2.95 -7.66
CA HIS A 15 9.74 3.20 -8.87
C HIS A 15 9.74 2.03 -9.85
N ALA A 16 8.71 1.18 -9.79
CA ALA A 16 8.50 0.10 -10.73
C ALA A 16 7.80 0.60 -12.00
N LYS A 17 7.74 -0.26 -13.03
CA LYS A 17 6.92 0.01 -14.23
C LYS A 17 5.43 -0.22 -13.99
N ASP A 18 5.12 -1.17 -13.12
CA ASP A 18 3.77 -1.67 -12.89
C ASP A 18 3.44 -1.59 -11.40
N TRP A 19 2.14 -1.65 -11.10
CA TRP A 19 1.65 -1.75 -9.73
C TRP A 19 2.22 -2.99 -9.05
N THR A 20 2.73 -2.80 -7.83
CA THR A 20 3.40 -3.86 -7.09
C THR A 20 2.49 -4.40 -6.01
N GLN A 21 2.27 -5.71 -5.97
CA GLN A 21 1.48 -6.32 -4.91
C GLN A 21 2.19 -6.22 -3.55
N GLY A 22 1.44 -5.86 -2.54
CA GLY A 22 1.87 -5.82 -1.15
C GLY A 22 0.74 -6.14 -0.18
N GLU A 23 1.12 -6.40 1.06
CA GLU A 23 0.22 -6.62 2.18
C GLU A 23 0.31 -5.44 3.14
N VAL A 24 -0.83 -4.88 3.53
CA VAL A 24 -0.87 -3.78 4.51
C VAL A 24 -0.38 -4.30 5.86
N ILE A 25 0.71 -3.73 6.35
CA ILE A 25 1.28 -4.06 7.67
C ILE A 25 0.95 -3.00 8.72
N GLU A 26 0.54 -1.80 8.31
CA GLU A 26 0.15 -0.73 9.22
C GLU A 26 -0.76 0.29 8.54
N VAL A 27 -1.69 0.86 9.30
CA VAL A 27 -2.52 1.98 8.87
C VAL A 27 -2.46 3.04 9.97
N GLU A 28 -1.76 4.14 9.69
CA GLU A 28 -1.65 5.28 10.59
C GLU A 28 -2.63 6.37 10.18
N ASN A 29 -3.29 6.99 11.16
CA ASN A 29 -4.08 8.20 10.95
C ASN A 29 -3.32 9.42 11.45
N ASN A 30 -2.64 10.10 10.54
CA ASN A 30 -1.81 11.24 10.85
C ASN A 30 -2.65 12.54 10.83
N PRO A 31 -2.59 13.39 11.87
CA PRO A 31 -3.43 14.58 11.97
C PRO A 31 -3.07 15.67 10.95
N PHE A 32 -1.89 15.62 10.32
CA PHE A 32 -1.45 16.63 9.34
C PHE A 32 -1.72 16.20 7.90
N VAL A 33 -1.53 14.92 7.60
CA VAL A 33 -1.53 14.39 6.24
C VAL A 33 -2.62 13.35 5.97
N GLY A 34 -3.41 13.00 6.98
CA GLY A 34 -4.48 12.01 6.89
C GLY A 34 -3.99 10.58 7.00
N ILE A 35 -4.62 9.67 6.27
CA ILE A 35 -4.36 8.23 6.37
C ILE A 35 -3.08 7.87 5.61
N VAL A 36 -2.10 7.34 6.34
CA VAL A 36 -0.86 6.77 5.80
C VAL A 36 -0.94 5.26 5.91
N ILE A 37 -0.57 4.58 4.83
CA ILE A 37 -0.59 3.12 4.74
C ILE A 37 0.84 2.64 4.55
N SER A 38 1.21 1.63 5.32
CA SER A 38 2.47 0.89 5.16
C SER A 38 2.14 -0.50 4.63
N ALA A 39 2.74 -0.86 3.51
CA ALA A 39 2.59 -2.17 2.89
C ALA A 39 3.94 -2.84 2.65
N LYS A 40 3.97 -4.17 2.80
CA LYS A 40 5.14 -5.00 2.59
C LYS A 40 4.97 -5.84 1.33
N THR A 41 5.96 -5.83 0.44
CA THR A 41 5.97 -6.69 -0.76
C THR A 41 6.48 -8.09 -0.44
N ALA A 42 6.26 -9.04 -1.36
CA ALA A 42 6.76 -10.41 -1.24
C ALA A 42 8.29 -10.50 -1.10
N ASP A 43 9.03 -9.59 -1.73
CA ASP A 43 10.49 -9.47 -1.63
C ASP A 43 10.98 -8.94 -0.27
N GLY A 44 10.06 -8.57 0.62
CA GLY A 44 10.37 -8.06 1.94
C GLY A 44 10.58 -6.54 2.01
N ASN A 45 10.39 -5.81 0.90
CA ASN A 45 10.45 -4.35 0.89
C ASN A 45 9.22 -3.76 1.56
N ILE A 46 9.41 -2.67 2.30
CA ILE A 46 8.33 -1.95 2.97
C ILE A 46 8.20 -0.58 2.32
N PHE A 47 7.00 -0.27 1.84
CA PHE A 47 6.63 1.02 1.28
C PHE A 47 5.58 1.67 2.17
N PHE A 48 5.69 2.97 2.38
CA PHE A 48 4.71 3.74 3.15
C PHE A 48 4.37 5.04 2.42
N GLY A 49 3.11 5.43 2.46
CA GLY A 49 2.64 6.63 1.76
C GLY A 49 1.18 6.94 2.04
N TYR A 50 0.67 7.98 1.41
CA TYR A 50 -0.75 8.32 1.51
C TYR A 50 -1.62 7.22 0.93
N LYS A 51 -2.81 7.06 1.50
CA LYS A 51 -3.82 6.09 1.02
C LYS A 51 -4.02 6.12 -0.50
N ASP A 52 -3.94 7.27 -1.15
CA ASP A 52 -4.13 7.41 -2.61
C ASP A 52 -3.05 6.74 -3.46
N LEU A 53 -1.90 6.41 -2.88
CA LEU A 53 -0.83 5.64 -3.53
C LEU A 53 -1.04 4.12 -3.46
N PHE A 54 -2.15 3.68 -2.85
CA PHE A 54 -2.50 2.28 -2.67
C PHE A 54 -3.89 2.02 -3.24
N GLU A 55 -4.00 1.02 -4.10
CA GLU A 55 -5.28 0.50 -4.56
C GLU A 55 -5.60 -0.82 -3.86
N PRO A 56 -6.86 -1.08 -3.49
CA PRO A 56 -7.24 -2.40 -3.00
C PRO A 56 -7.05 -3.41 -4.14
N GLU A 57 -6.43 -4.54 -3.86
CA GLU A 57 -6.43 -5.66 -4.80
C GLU A 57 -7.89 -6.13 -4.92
N LYS A 58 -8.55 -5.83 -6.04
CA LYS A 58 -9.89 -6.37 -6.29
C LYS A 58 -9.74 -7.86 -6.50
N ASP A 59 -10.31 -8.65 -5.59
CA ASP A 59 -10.78 -9.99 -5.94
C ASP A 59 -11.89 -9.78 -6.99
N ASP A 60 -11.56 -10.06 -8.25
CA ASP A 60 -12.55 -10.20 -9.32
C ASP A 60 -13.37 -11.45 -8.98
N GLU A 61 -14.52 -11.24 -8.29
CA GLU A 61 -15.54 -12.27 -8.04
C GLU A 61 -16.40 -12.51 -9.29
#